data_AF-A0A087MZX2-F1
#
_entry.id   AF-A0A087MZX2-F1
#
_cell.length_a   1.000
_cell.length_b   1.000
_cell.length_c   1.000
_cell.angle_alpha   90.00
_cell.angle_beta   90.00
_cell.angle_gamma   90.00
#
_symmetry.space_group_name_H-M   'P 1'
#
loop_
_entity.id
_entity.type
_entity.pdbx_description
1 polymer ?
#
loop_
_entity_poly.entity_id
_entity_poly.type
_entity_poly.pdbx_seq_one_letter_code
_entity_poly.pdbx_strand_id
1 'polypeptide(L)'
;MEKQWAIRLIRLAAIFGLFGAYLGSHMAGAGSYAMKAVHVHILLVGWLSMFAWGIFYKNYEVRIKKLVTAQAVTGIIGAFGLGIGMWLFYVKPFAISEVVNLVFFIAGGTILLVSFALFLAVTFFIDKSKA
;
A
#
# COMPACT_ATOMS: atom_id res chain seq x y z
N MET A 1 7.51 7.25 17.98
CA MET A 1 7.17 6.02 17.22
C MET A 1 6.87 6.35 15.76
N GLU A 2 6.16 7.44 15.53
CA GLU A 2 5.74 8.02 14.26
C GLU A 2 6.91 8.31 13.34
N LYS A 3 7.98 8.96 13.83
CA LYS A 3 9.20 9.20 13.03
C LYS A 3 9.83 7.92 12.48
N GLN A 4 9.78 6.81 13.23
CA GLN A 4 10.28 5.52 12.74
C GLN A 4 9.37 4.95 11.66
N TRP A 5 8.05 4.99 11.88
CA TRP A 5 7.06 4.58 10.88
C TRP A 5 7.12 5.43 9.61
N ALA A 6 7.31 6.75 9.74
CA ALA A 6 7.51 7.68 8.65
C ALA A 6 8.64 7.24 7.72
N ILE A 7 9.81 6.97 8.28
CA ILE A 7 10.98 6.52 7.50
C ILE A 7 10.72 5.16 6.84
N ARG A 8 10.09 4.21 7.56
CA ARG A 8 9.76 2.88 7.02
C ARG A 8 8.80 2.99 5.83
N LEU A 9 7.73 3.75 5.97
CA LEU A 9 6.73 3.95 4.92
C LEU A 9 7.34 4.68 3.71
N ILE A 10 8.17 5.71 3.91
CA ILE A 10 8.85 6.41 2.81
C ILE A 10 9.80 5.47 2.05
N ARG A 11 10.56 4.62 2.76
CA ARG A 11 11.44 3.63 2.13
C ARG A 11 10.67 2.61 1.30
N LEU A 12 9.56 2.10 1.84
CA LEU A 12 8.69 1.18 1.11
C LEU A 12 8.02 1.87 -0.09
N ALA A 13 7.57 3.11 0.08
CA ALA A 13 7.03 3.91 -1.01
C ALA A 13 8.06 4.07 -2.14
N ALA A 14 9.33 4.34 -1.82
CA ALA A 14 10.38 4.44 -2.83
C ALA A 14 10.58 3.12 -3.60
N ILE A 15 10.49 1.98 -2.91
CA ILE A 15 10.53 0.65 -3.54
C ILE A 15 9.33 0.46 -4.49
N PHE A 16 8.12 0.76 -4.03
CA PHE A 16 6.92 0.71 -4.90
C PHE A 16 7.02 1.68 -6.07
N GLY A 17 7.58 2.88 -5.87
CA GLY A 17 7.79 3.87 -6.92
C GLY A 17 8.73 3.35 -8.01
N LEU A 18 9.84 2.70 -7.61
CA LEU A 18 10.78 2.06 -8.53
C LEU A 18 10.10 0.97 -9.37
N PHE A 19 9.41 0.03 -8.71
CA PHE A 19 8.72 -1.07 -9.42
C PHE A 19 7.56 -0.56 -10.27
N GLY A 20 6.82 0.43 -9.79
CA GLY A 20 5.72 1.05 -10.52
C GLY A 20 6.19 1.71 -11.81
N ALA A 21 7.25 2.52 -11.74
CA ALA A 21 7.86 3.13 -12.92
C ALA A 21 8.38 2.09 -13.91
N TYR A 22 9.06 1.05 -13.41
CA TYR A 22 9.53 -0.06 -14.24
C TYR A 22 8.38 -0.76 -14.98
N LEU A 23 7.30 -1.12 -14.27
CA LEU A 23 6.13 -1.75 -14.89
C LEU A 23 5.46 -0.85 -15.92
N GLY A 24 5.41 0.46 -15.69
CA GLY A 24 4.89 1.44 -16.64
C GLY A 24 5.69 1.45 -17.94
N SER A 25 7.02 1.54 -17.82
CA SER A 25 7.94 1.49 -18.97
C SER A 25 7.85 0.16 -19.71
N HIS A 26 7.76 -0.96 -18.99
CA HIS A 26 7.63 -2.28 -19.60
C HIS A 26 6.32 -2.42 -20.41
N MET A 27 5.19 -1.98 -19.85
CA MET A 27 3.90 -2.00 -20.57
C MET A 27 3.92 -1.09 -21.80
N ALA A 28 4.53 0.09 -21.69
CA ALA A 28 4.67 1.02 -22.82
C ALA A 28 5.50 0.40 -23.96
N GLY A 29 6.61 -0.25 -23.63
CA GLY A 29 7.47 -0.92 -24.61
C GLY A 29 6.86 -2.20 -25.21
N ALA A 30 6.09 -2.95 -24.42
CA ALA A 30 5.46 -4.20 -24.87
C ALA A 30 4.12 -4.00 -25.61
N GLY A 31 3.52 -2.81 -25.54
CA GLY A 31 2.18 -2.55 -26.09
C GLY A 31 1.05 -3.35 -25.43
N SER A 32 1.31 -3.96 -24.26
CA SER A 32 0.36 -4.82 -23.55
C SER A 32 -0.06 -4.19 -22.23
N TYR A 33 -1.37 -4.13 -22.01
CA TYR A 33 -1.98 -3.59 -20.79
C TYR A 33 -2.37 -4.66 -19.77
N ALA A 34 -1.86 -5.90 -19.91
CA ALA A 34 -2.17 -7.00 -19.00
C ALA A 34 -1.84 -6.67 -17.53
N MET A 35 -0.81 -5.85 -17.29
CA MET A 35 -0.36 -5.42 -15.96
C MET A 35 -0.92 -4.06 -15.53
N LYS A 36 -1.87 -3.47 -16.29
CA LYS A 36 -2.35 -2.10 -16.04
C LYS A 36 -2.93 -1.95 -14.63
N ALA A 37 -3.75 -2.89 -14.19
CA ALA A 37 -4.33 -2.86 -12.85
C ALA A 37 -3.24 -2.94 -11.76
N VAL A 38 -2.27 -3.85 -11.92
CA VAL A 38 -1.16 -4.04 -10.99
C VAL A 38 -0.29 -2.78 -10.90
N HIS A 39 0.10 -2.21 -12.05
CA HIS A 39 0.91 -1.00 -12.14
C HIS A 39 0.27 0.19 -11.41
N VAL A 40 -1.02 0.45 -11.68
CA VAL A 40 -1.72 1.59 -11.07
C VAL A 40 -1.81 1.43 -9.56
N HIS A 41 -2.10 0.22 -9.05
CA HIS A 41 -2.22 0.02 -7.61
C HIS A 41 -0.85 0.06 -6.90
N ILE A 42 0.21 -0.44 -7.53
CA ILE A 42 1.57 -0.29 -7.02
C ILE A 42 1.93 1.21 -6.86
N LEU A 43 1.61 2.06 -7.84
CA LEU A 43 1.88 3.49 -7.73
C LEU A 43 0.90 4.22 -6.79
N LEU A 44 -0.39 3.89 -6.79
CA LEU A 44 -1.40 4.61 -6.02
C LEU A 44 -1.35 4.27 -4.53
N VAL A 45 -1.47 2.99 -4.19
CA VAL A 45 -1.55 2.56 -2.79
C VAL A 45 -0.20 2.14 -2.23
N GLY A 46 0.71 1.67 -3.10
CA GLY A 46 2.09 1.37 -2.73
C GLY A 46 2.95 2.62 -2.61
N TRP A 47 3.11 3.40 -3.68
CA TRP A 47 3.96 4.60 -3.66
C TRP A 47 3.26 5.80 -3.02
N LEU A 48 2.20 6.33 -3.63
CA LEU A 48 1.61 7.61 -3.24
C LEU A 48 1.02 7.58 -1.82
N SER A 49 0.21 6.58 -1.50
CA SER A 49 -0.45 6.49 -0.19
C SER A 49 0.56 6.25 0.94
N MET A 50 1.51 5.32 0.78
CA MET A 50 2.56 5.13 1.79
C MET A 50 3.46 6.34 1.95
N PHE A 51 3.80 7.03 0.86
CA PHE A 51 4.58 8.25 0.93
C PHE A 51 3.82 9.33 1.71
N ALA A 52 2.54 9.54 1.38
CA ALA A 52 1.68 10.51 2.07
C ALA A 52 1.55 10.20 3.57
N TRP A 53 1.29 8.94 3.95
CA TRP A 53 1.26 8.53 5.36
C TRP A 53 2.61 8.69 6.05
N GLY A 54 3.70 8.42 5.33
CA GLY A 54 5.05 8.63 5.84
C GLY A 54 5.34 10.09 6.15
N ILE A 55 4.97 11.00 5.25
CA ILE A 55 5.06 12.45 5.48
C ILE A 55 4.12 12.90 6.60
N PHE A 56 2.90 12.37 6.64
CA PHE A 56 1.95 12.64 7.71
C PHE A 56 2.54 12.31 9.09
N TYR A 57 3.07 11.10 9.28
CA TYR A 57 3.71 10.69 10.55
C TYR A 57 5.06 11.37 10.83
N LYS A 58 5.65 12.03 9.84
CA LYS A 58 6.82 12.89 10.07
C LYS A 58 6.41 14.23 10.69
N ASN A 59 5.26 14.76 10.29
CA ASN A 59 4.81 16.11 10.65
C ASN A 59 3.86 16.13 11.86
N TYR A 60 3.05 15.08 12.04
CA TYR A 60 2.04 15.03 13.09
C TYR A 60 2.34 13.94 14.12
N GLU A 61 2.05 14.25 15.39
CA GLU A 61 2.08 13.29 16.48
C GLU A 61 0.65 12.83 16.80
N VAL A 62 0.48 11.53 17.03
CA VAL A 62 -0.83 10.92 17.29
C VAL A 62 -0.90 10.51 18.75
N ARG A 63 -2.02 10.78 19.43
CA ARG A 63 -2.19 10.46 20.85
C ARG A 63 -2.14 8.95 21.09
N ILE A 64 -2.78 8.17 20.22
CA ILE A 64 -2.87 6.71 20.34
C ILE A 64 -1.79 6.05 19.46
N LYS A 65 -0.61 5.79 20.03
CA LYS A 65 0.54 5.23 19.30
C LYS A 65 0.28 3.84 18.69
N LYS A 66 -0.56 3.02 19.33
CA LYS A 66 -0.97 1.71 18.80
C LYS A 66 -1.72 1.82 17.47
N LEU A 67 -2.49 2.90 17.28
CA LEU A 67 -3.27 3.12 16.08
C LEU A 67 -2.36 3.40 14.87
N VAL A 68 -1.30 4.19 15.06
CA VAL A 68 -0.24 4.43 14.06
C VAL A 68 0.36 3.12 13.58
N THR A 69 0.70 2.25 14.52
CA THR A 69 1.32 0.95 14.23
C THR A 69 0.36 0.03 13.48
N ALA A 70 -0.89 -0.08 13.95
CA ALA A 70 -1.91 -0.90 13.30
C ALA A 70 -2.19 -0.41 11.86
N GLN A 71 -2.34 0.91 11.67
CA GLN A 71 -2.53 1.51 10.35
C GLN A 71 -1.35 1.22 9.42
N ALA A 72 -0.12 1.47 9.87
CA ALA A 72 1.06 1.27 9.05
C ALA A 72 1.27 -0.21 8.67
N VAL A 73 1.11 -1.14 9.63
CA VAL A 73 1.28 -2.58 9.37
C VAL A 73 0.21 -3.09 8.39
N THR A 74 -1.07 -2.77 8.64
CA THR A 74 -2.15 -3.16 7.72
C THR A 74 -1.98 -2.52 6.34
N GLY A 75 -1.47 -1.28 6.27
CA GLY A 75 -1.18 -0.61 4.99
C GLY A 75 -0.07 -1.31 4.21
N ILE A 76 0.99 -1.75 4.89
CA ILE A 76 2.08 -2.50 4.29
C ILE A 76 1.61 -3.86 3.78
N ILE A 77 0.98 -4.65 4.65
CA ILE A 77 0.47 -5.98 4.28
C ILE A 77 -0.56 -5.87 3.17
N GLY A 78 -1.47 -4.89 3.25
CA GLY A 78 -2.50 -4.64 2.26
C GLY A 78 -1.94 -4.23 0.90
N ALA A 79 -0.96 -3.31 0.85
CA ALA A 79 -0.36 -2.87 -0.41
C ALA A 79 0.39 -4.00 -1.13
N PHE A 80 1.21 -4.78 -0.40
CA PHE A 80 1.89 -5.95 -0.97
C PHE A 80 0.89 -7.04 -1.36
N GLY A 81 -0.05 -7.38 -0.47
CA GLY A 81 -1.05 -8.42 -0.69
C GLY A 81 -1.95 -8.10 -1.88
N LEU A 82 -2.40 -6.86 -2.02
CA LEU A 82 -3.20 -6.41 -3.16
C LEU A 82 -2.39 -6.46 -4.47
N GLY A 83 -1.17 -5.92 -4.47
CA GLY A 83 -0.31 -5.90 -5.66
C GLY A 83 0.05 -7.31 -6.15
N ILE A 84 0.48 -8.18 -5.24
CA ILE A 84 0.80 -9.59 -5.53
C ILE A 84 -0.48 -10.35 -5.91
N GLY A 85 -1.59 -10.12 -5.22
CA GLY A 85 -2.86 -10.78 -5.50
C GLY A 85 -3.44 -10.43 -6.87
N MET A 86 -3.38 -9.16 -7.27
CA MET A 86 -3.73 -8.76 -8.62
C MET A 86 -2.81 -9.42 -9.66
N TRP A 87 -1.51 -9.49 -9.39
CA TRP A 87 -0.57 -10.15 -10.30
C TRP A 87 -0.89 -11.64 -10.46
N LEU A 88 -1.11 -12.36 -9.35
CA LEU A 88 -1.51 -13.77 -9.37
C LEU A 88 -2.84 -13.98 -10.09
N PHE A 89 -3.82 -13.11 -9.86
CA PHE A 89 -5.17 -13.24 -10.43
C PHE A 89 -5.21 -12.94 -11.94
N TYR A 90 -4.53 -11.88 -12.40
CA TYR A 90 -4.57 -11.45 -13.80
C TYR A 90 -3.53 -12.12 -14.69
N VAL A 91 -2.32 -12.36 -14.18
CA VAL A 91 -1.24 -12.97 -14.98
C VAL A 91 -1.26 -14.49 -14.87
N LYS A 92 -1.82 -15.04 -13.78
CA LYS A 92 -1.87 -16.49 -13.50
C LYS A 92 -0.51 -17.17 -13.76
N PRO A 93 0.59 -16.70 -13.16
CA PRO A 93 1.95 -17.19 -13.45
C PRO A 93 2.19 -18.63 -12.97
N PHE A 94 1.29 -19.16 -12.14
CA PHE A 94 1.36 -20.51 -11.56
C PHE A 94 0.03 -21.23 -11.75
N ALA A 95 0.06 -22.56 -11.75
CA ALA A 95 -1.14 -23.42 -11.82
C ALA A 95 -1.89 -23.51 -10.48
N ILE A 96 -2.26 -22.35 -9.91
CA ILE A 96 -3.01 -22.23 -8.66
C ILE A 96 -4.52 -22.20 -8.99
N SER A 97 -5.35 -22.76 -8.12
CA SER A 97 -6.80 -22.74 -8.31
C SER A 97 -7.36 -21.31 -8.32
N GLU A 98 -8.43 -21.10 -9.10
CA GLU A 98 -9.06 -19.78 -9.25
C GLU A 98 -9.57 -19.22 -7.92
N VAL A 99 -10.12 -20.09 -7.07
CA VAL A 99 -10.60 -19.72 -5.73
C VAL A 99 -9.46 -19.19 -4.86
N VAL A 100 -8.28 -19.81 -4.89
CA VAL A 100 -7.13 -19.37 -4.09
C VAL A 100 -6.61 -18.02 -4.59
N ASN A 101 -6.51 -17.83 -5.91
CA ASN A 101 -6.12 -16.53 -6.48
C ASN A 101 -7.10 -15.42 -6.08
N LEU A 102 -8.40 -15.69 -6.17
CA LEU A 102 -9.45 -14.73 -5.82
C LEU A 102 -9.42 -14.37 -4.32
N VAL A 103 -9.33 -15.37 -3.44
CA VAL A 103 -9.28 -15.14 -1.99
C VAL A 103 -8.05 -14.32 -1.61
N PHE A 104 -6.88 -14.63 -2.18
CA PHE A 104 -5.67 -13.89 -1.90
C PHE A 104 -5.77 -12.42 -2.34
N PHE A 105 -6.31 -12.17 -3.54
CA PHE A 105 -6.56 -10.82 -4.04
C PHE A 105 -7.53 -10.03 -3.14
N ILE A 106 -8.68 -10.61 -2.79
CA ILE A 106 -9.68 -9.95 -1.94
C ILE A 106 -9.15 -9.71 -0.52
N ALA A 107 -8.44 -10.68 0.06
CA ALA A 107 -7.85 -10.54 1.39
C ALA A 107 -6.86 -9.37 1.44
N GLY A 108 -5.97 -9.26 0.44
CA GLY A 108 -5.03 -8.14 0.32
C GLY A 108 -5.75 -6.78 0.24
N GLY A 109 -6.77 -6.68 -0.62
CA GLY A 109 -7.59 -5.47 -0.74
C GLY A 109 -8.35 -5.11 0.53
N THR A 110 -8.88 -6.10 1.23
CA THR A 110 -9.63 -5.89 2.48
C THR A 110 -8.73 -5.41 3.61
N ILE A 111 -7.53 -5.99 3.75
CA ILE A 111 -6.54 -5.53 4.73
C ILE A 111 -6.12 -4.08 4.45
N LEU A 112 -5.96 -3.72 3.17
CA LEU A 112 -5.68 -2.34 2.78
C LEU A 112 -6.83 -1.38 3.11
N LEU A 113 -8.08 -1.79 2.87
CA LEU A 113 -9.26 -1.01 3.23
C LEU A 113 -9.30 -0.73 4.75
N VAL A 114 -8.99 -1.74 5.57
CA VAL A 114 -8.84 -1.57 7.02
C VAL A 114 -7.78 -0.52 7.33
N SER A 115 -6.65 -0.50 6.64
CA SER A 115 -5.62 0.54 6.83
C SER A 115 -6.16 1.94 6.54
N PHE A 116 -6.93 2.13 5.46
CA PHE A 116 -7.55 3.43 5.17
C PHE A 116 -8.55 3.84 6.25
N ALA A 117 -9.36 2.92 6.76
CA ALA A 117 -10.27 3.20 7.87
C ALA A 117 -9.51 3.57 9.16
N LEU A 118 -8.41 2.89 9.45
CA LEU A 118 -7.54 3.23 10.58
C LEU A 118 -6.87 4.59 10.38
N PHE A 119 -6.46 4.93 9.15
CA PHE A 119 -5.89 6.24 8.85
C PHE A 119 -6.93 7.36 9.04
N LEU A 120 -8.17 7.14 8.61
CA LEU A 120 -9.28 8.05 8.91
C LEU A 120 -9.44 8.23 10.43
N ALA A 121 -9.37 7.17 11.22
CA ALA A 121 -9.41 7.31 12.67
C ALA A 121 -8.21 8.12 13.19
N VAL A 122 -6.99 7.84 12.71
CA VAL A 122 -5.75 8.54 13.08
C VAL A 122 -5.88 10.06 12.92
N THR A 123 -6.54 10.56 11.86
CA THR A 123 -6.67 12.01 11.64
C THR A 123 -7.46 12.72 12.75
N PHE A 124 -8.34 12.01 13.47
CA PHE A 124 -9.08 12.59 14.61
C PHE A 124 -8.32 12.50 15.94
N PHE A 125 -7.24 11.71 16.01
CA PHE A 125 -6.42 11.53 17.21
C PHE A 125 -5.07 12.25 17.13
N ILE A 126 -4.91 13.20 16.21
CA ILE A 126 -3.75 14.10 16.16
C ILE A 126 -3.68 14.91 17.47
N ASP A 127 -2.48 15.06 18.01
CA ASP A 127 -2.31 15.89 19.19
C ASP A 127 -2.39 17.37 18.84
N LYS A 128 -3.44 18.03 19.34
CA LYS A 128 -3.74 19.47 19.11
C LYS A 128 -2.63 20.42 19.54
N SER A 129 -1.72 19.99 20.41
CA SER A 129 -0.57 20.80 20.84
C SER A 129 0.47 21.02 19.72
N LYS A 130 0.42 20.19 18.67
CA LYS A 130 1.35 20.18 17.53
C LYS A 130 0.63 20.03 16.19
N ALA A 131 -0.66 20.41 16.13
CA ALA A 131 -1.48 20.38 14.93
C ALA A 131 -1.43 21.72 14.20
#